data_AF-A0A9E6W581-F1
#
_entry.id   AF-A0A9E6W581-F1
#
_cell.length_a   1.000
_cell.length_b   1.000
_cell.length_c   1.000
_cell.angle_alpha   90.00
_cell.angle_beta   90.00
_cell.angle_gamma   90.00
#
_symmetry.space_group_name_H-M   'P 1'
#
loop_
_entity.id
_entity.type
_entity.pdbx_description
1 polymer ?
#
loop_
_entity_poly.entity_id
_entity_poly.type
_entity_poly.pdbx_seq_one_letter_code
_entity_poly.pdbx_strand_id
1 'polypeptide(L)' 'MESIILKSESKESLSLLLKLAKKLGIEGAFLSEEAVEDISLVNAMKKGRTGELVDTNLFIQNLKK' A
#
# COMPACT_ATOMS: atom_id res chain seq x y z
N MET A 1 7.09 -18.99 -0.26
CA MET A 1 5.78 -18.41 0.11
C MET A 1 5.61 -17.18 -0.74
N GLU A 2 4.51 -17.08 -1.47
CA GLU A 2 4.20 -15.93 -2.31
C GLU A 2 2.99 -15.20 -1.71
N SER A 3 3.02 -13.88 -1.70
CA SER A 3 1.97 -13.04 -1.13
C SER A 3 1.61 -11.90 -2.07
N ILE A 4 0.35 -11.50 -2.04
CA ILE A 4 -0.18 -10.38 -2.80
C ILE A 4 -0.96 -9.46 -1.86
N ILE A 5 -0.97 -8.17 -2.16
CA ILE A 5 -1.75 -7.18 -1.43
C ILE A 5 -2.77 -6.58 -2.40
N LEU A 6 -4.04 -6.58 -1.99
CA LEU A 6 -5.14 -6.06 -2.79
C LEU A 6 -5.63 -4.74 -2.18
N LYS A 7 -5.80 -3.71 -3.02
CA LYS A 7 -6.34 -2.40 -2.64
C LYS A 7 -7.60 -2.12 -3.45
N SER A 8 -8.65 -1.63 -2.80
CA SER A 8 -9.89 -1.19 -3.43
C SER A 8 -10.51 -0.06 -2.61
N GLU A 9 -11.28 0.80 -3.27
CA GLU A 9 -12.10 1.81 -2.61
C GLU A 9 -13.43 1.22 -2.08
N SER A 10 -13.84 0.02 -2.54
CA SER A 10 -15.03 -0.68 -2.06
C SER A 10 -14.67 -1.76 -1.04
N LYS A 11 -15.13 -1.56 0.20
CA LYS A 11 -14.99 -2.54 1.28
C LYS A 11 -15.75 -3.83 0.98
N GLU A 12 -16.89 -3.73 0.31
CA GLU A 12 -17.73 -4.87 -0.10
C GLU A 12 -16.97 -5.79 -1.05
N SER A 13 -16.26 -5.21 -2.02
CA SER A 13 -15.47 -5.95 -3.01
C SER A 13 -14.33 -6.73 -2.33
N LEU A 14 -13.61 -6.11 -1.39
CA LEU A 14 -12.56 -6.78 -0.62
C LEU A 14 -13.11 -7.88 0.29
N SER A 15 -14.29 -7.67 0.89
CA SER A 15 -14.96 -8.69 1.70
C SER A 15 -15.34 -9.92 0.88
N LEU A 16 -15.83 -9.72 -0.36
CA LEU A 16 -16.13 -10.82 -1.28
C LEU A 16 -14.87 -11.60 -1.65
N LEU A 17 -13.79 -10.89 -2.00
CA LEU A 17 -12.50 -11.50 -2.32
C LEU A 17 -11.93 -12.29 -1.14
N LEU A 18 -12.02 -11.76 0.08
CA LEU A 18 -11.57 -12.45 1.29
C LEU A 18 -12.38 -13.73 1.55
N LYS A 19 -13.70 -13.70 1.34
CA LYS A 19 -14.54 -14.91 1.44
C LYS A 19 -14.16 -15.97 0.41
N LEU A 20 -13.87 -15.55 -0.82
CA LEU A 20 -13.42 -16.45 -1.88
C LEU A 20 -12.06 -17.07 -1.53
N ALA A 21 -11.09 -16.26 -1.09
CA ALA A 21 -9.77 -16.72 -0.67
C ALA A 21 -9.87 -17.79 0.43
N LYS A 22 -10.68 -17.54 1.47
CA LYS A 22 -10.95 -18.52 2.53
C LYS A 22 -11.53 -19.83 2.00
N LYS A 23 -12.44 -19.77 1.02
CA LYS A 23 -13.03 -20.96 0.39
C LYS A 23 -12.01 -21.76 -0.43
N LEU A 24 -10.99 -21.09 -0.96
CA LEU A 24 -9.88 -21.70 -1.70
C LEU A 24 -8.73 -22.18 -0.80
N GLY A 25 -8.86 -22.05 0.54
CA GLY A 25 -7.80 -22.41 1.47
C GLY A 25 -6.63 -21.42 1.48
N ILE A 26 -6.84 -20.20 0.97
CA ILE A 26 -5.85 -19.13 0.94
C ILE A 26 -6.03 -18.25 2.17
N GLU A 27 -4.93 -18.00 2.88
CA GLU A 27 -4.90 -17.10 4.02
C GLU A 27 -5.03 -15.63 3.57
N GLY A 28 -5.84 -14.86 4.30
CA GLY A 28 -6.05 -13.45 4.01
C GLY A 28 -6.62 -12.71 5.22
N ALA A 29 -6.25 -11.44 5.36
CA ALA A 29 -6.72 -10.55 6.41
C ALA A 29 -6.76 -9.10 5.89
N PHE A 30 -7.55 -8.26 6.56
CA PHE A 30 -7.43 -6.81 6.39
C PHE A 30 -6.17 -6.33 7.12
N LEU A 31 -5.44 -5.41 6.49
CA LEU A 31 -4.29 -4.76 7.10
C LEU A 31 -4.76 -3.72 8.12
N SER A 32 -4.04 -3.62 9.25
CA SER A 32 -4.15 -2.48 10.15
C SER A 32 -3.56 -1.23 9.50
N GLU A 33 -3.93 -0.06 10.01
CA GLU A 33 -3.32 1.20 9.58
C GLU A 33 -1.80 1.19 9.77
N GLU A 34 -1.32 0.72 10.92
CA GLU A 34 0.11 0.57 11.22
C GLU A 34 0.84 -0.29 10.17
N ALA A 35 0.26 -1.43 9.78
CA ALA A 35 0.84 -2.27 8.73
C ALA A 35 0.87 -1.56 7.36
N VAL A 36 -0.14 -0.74 7.05
CA VAL A 36 -0.17 0.06 5.82
C VAL A 36 0.92 1.13 5.83
N GLU A 37 1.15 1.77 6.97
CA GLU A 37 2.22 2.75 7.16
C GLU A 37 3.59 2.11 6.96
N ASP A 38 3.84 0.96 7.58
CA ASP A 38 5.11 0.21 7.44
C ASP A 38 5.41 -0.15 5.98
N ILE A 39 4.41 -0.66 5.25
CA ILE A 39 4.55 -0.97 3.82
C ILE A 39 4.86 0.30 3.02
N SER A 40 4.17 1.40 3.34
CA SER A 40 4.37 2.69 2.68
C SER A 40 5.77 3.24 2.94
N LEU A 41 6.28 3.08 4.16
CA LEU A 41 7.63 3.50 4.55
C LEU A 41 8.69 2.70 3.81
N VAL A 42 8.56 1.38 3.74
CA VAL A 42 9.50 0.52 2.96
C VAL A 42 9.52 0.95 1.49
N ASN A 43 8.37 1.26 0.90
CA ASN A 43 8.30 1.74 -0.48
C ASN A 43 8.95 3.13 -0.63
N ALA A 44 8.75 4.03 0.32
CA ALA A 44 9.39 5.34 0.33
C ALA A 44 10.92 5.22 0.46
N MET A 45 11.42 4.32 1.31
CA MET A 45 12.85 4.02 1.44
C MET A 45 13.44 3.48 0.15
N LYS A 46 12.76 2.52 -0.51
CA LYS A 46 13.19 1.98 -1.81
C LYS A 46 13.27 3.09 -2.86
N LYS A 47 12.26 3.97 -2.89
CA LYS A 47 12.23 5.13 -3.79
C LYS A 47 13.33 6.13 -3.47
N GLY A 48 13.60 6.43 -2.21
CA GLY A 48 14.67 7.34 -1.80
C GLY A 48 16.08 6.79 -2.09
N ARG A 49 16.24 5.47 -2.16
CA ARG A 49 17.52 4.81 -2.46
C ARG A 49 17.98 4.99 -3.92
N THR A 50 17.13 5.53 -4.81
CA THR A 50 17.49 5.75 -6.22
C THR A 50 18.52 6.87 -6.41
N GLY A 51 18.79 7.69 -5.38
CA GLY A 51 19.71 8.82 -5.46
C GLY A 51 19.12 10.03 -6.20
N GLU A 52 17.85 9.96 -6.61
CA GLU A 52 17.13 11.08 -7.21
C GLU A 52 16.78 12.10 -6.13
N LEU A 53 17.39 13.28 -6.20
CA LEU A 53 17.08 14.40 -5.32
C LEU A 53 15.82 15.11 -5.82
N VAL A 54 14.88 15.35 -4.92
CA VAL A 54 13.68 16.13 -5.21
C VAL A 54 14.01 17.61 -5.05
N ASP A 55 13.74 18.43 -6.06
CA ASP A 55 13.84 19.89 -5.92
C ASP A 55 12.86 20.37 -4.85
N THR A 56 13.41 20.85 -3.74
CA THR A 56 12.64 21.26 -2.57
C THR A 56 11.69 22.42 -2.88
N ASN A 57 12.08 23.34 -3.78
CA ASN A 57 11.24 24.46 -4.16
C ASN A 57 10.03 23.99 -4.98
N LEU A 58 10.27 23.08 -5.93
CA LEU A 58 9.21 22.48 -6.74
C LEU A 58 8.22 21.67 -5.88
N PHE A 59 8.75 20.92 -4.91
CA PHE A 59 7.94 20.16 -3.95
C PHE A 59 7.06 21.08 -3.10
N ILE A 60 7.61 22.15 -2.52
CA ILE A 60 6.84 23.10 -1.71
C ILE A 60 5.78 23.85 -2.52
N GLN A 61 6.04 24.17 -3.79
CA GLN A 61 5.03 24.78 -4.67
C GLN A 61 3.83 23.86 -4.90
N ASN A 62 4.05 22.54 -5.03
CA ASN A 62 2.99 21.57 -5.23
C ASN A 62 2.09 21.37 -4.00
N LEU A 63 2.58 21.67 -2.79
CA LEU A 63 1.81 21.55 -1.55
C LEU A 63 0.88 22.74 -1.27
N LYS A 64 1.00 23.84 -2.01
CA LYS A 64 0.19 25.07 -1.83
C LYS A 64 -1.08 25.12 -2.69
N LYS A 65 -1.38 24.05 -3.43
CA LYS A 65 -2.65 23.86 -4.14
C LYS A 65 -3.66 23.13 -3.27
#